data_AF-A0A2K5IBK8-F1
#
_entry.id   AF-A0A2K5IBK8-F1
#
_cell.length_a   1.000
_cell.length_b   1.000
_cell.length_c   1.000
_cell.angle_alpha   90.00
_cell.angle_beta   90.00
_cell.angle_gamma   90.00
#
_symmetry.space_group_name_H-M   'P 1'
#
loop_
_entity.id
_entity.type
_entity.pdbx_description
1 polymer ?
#
loop_
_entity_poly.entity_id
_entity_poly.type
_entity_poly.pdbx_seq_one_letter_code
_entity_poly.pdbx_strand_id
1 'polypeptide(L)' 'MGRMHAPGKGLSQSALPYRRSVPTWLKLTSDDVKEQIYKLAKKGLTPSQIGNNYECVLRFNYKDVHSS' A
#
# COMPACT_ATOMS: atom_id res chain seq x y z
N MET A 1 -8.04 3.10 13.79
CA MET A 1 -7.28 4.32 14.10
C MET A 1 -8.04 4.99 15.23
N GLY A 2 -7.46 5.04 16.44
CA GLY A 2 -8.15 5.54 17.62
C GLY A 2 -8.37 7.04 17.55
N ARG A 3 -9.44 7.55 18.19
CA ARG A 3 -9.72 8.98 18.25
C ARG A 3 -8.88 9.60 19.37
N MET A 4 -8.00 10.54 19.01
CA MET A 4 -7.11 11.23 19.97
C MET A 4 -7.87 12.14 20.95
N HIS A 5 -8.98 12.73 20.52
CA HIS A 5 -9.75 13.71 21.29
C HIS A 5 -11.19 13.28 21.62
N ALA A 6 -11.53 12.01 21.42
CA ALA A 6 -12.86 11.50 21.75
C ALA A 6 -12.77 10.10 22.36
N PRO A 7 -13.61 9.76 23.35
CA PRO A 7 -13.57 8.50 24.07
C PRO A 7 -14.18 7.34 23.26
N GLY A 8 -13.69 7.12 22.03
CA GLY A 8 -14.13 6.06 21.13
C GLY A 8 -12.97 5.14 20.74
N LYS A 9 -13.16 3.82 20.92
CA LYS A 9 -12.19 2.79 20.52
C LYS A 9 -12.50 2.26 19.11
N GLY A 10 -11.93 2.89 18.09
CA GLY A 10 -12.03 2.44 16.70
C GLY A 10 -10.93 1.45 16.31
N LEU A 11 -11.30 0.21 15.97
CA LEU A 11 -10.38 -0.90 15.64
C LEU A 11 -10.02 -1.02 14.14
N SER A 12 -10.34 -0.03 13.30
CA SER A 12 -10.00 -0.10 11.88
C SER A 12 -8.50 0.18 11.65
N GLN A 13 -7.71 -0.85 11.37
CA GLN A 13 -6.30 -0.75 10.98
C GLN A 13 -6.02 -1.66 9.78
N SER A 14 -5.00 -1.30 9.01
CA SER A 14 -4.50 -2.12 7.92
C SER A 14 -3.81 -3.37 8.49
N ALA A 15 -4.25 -4.56 8.07
CA ALA A 15 -3.57 -5.82 8.38
C ALA A 15 -2.58 -6.18 7.26
N LEU A 16 -1.29 -6.25 7.58
CA LEU A 16 -0.25 -6.68 6.63
C LEU A 16 -0.30 -8.20 6.45
N PRO A 17 -0.07 -8.73 5.24
CA PRO A 17 0.02 -10.17 5.02
C PRO A 17 1.23 -10.76 5.75
N TYR A 18 1.14 -12.03 6.15
CA TYR A 18 2.22 -12.73 6.83
C TYR A 18 3.47 -12.86 5.95
N ARG A 19 3.29 -13.14 4.65
CA ARG A 19 4.38 -13.24 3.68
C ARG A 19 4.71 -11.86 3.12
N ARG A 20 6.00 -11.50 3.17
CA ARG A 20 6.55 -10.25 2.61
C ARG A 20 7.27 -10.44 1.27
N SER A 21 7.23 -11.64 0.71
CA SER A 21 7.81 -11.94 -0.60
C SER A 21 6.95 -11.34 -1.72
N VAL A 22 7.60 -10.86 -2.77
CA VAL A 22 6.92 -10.36 -3.97
C VAL A 22 6.16 -11.51 -4.65
N PRO A 23 4.90 -11.33 -5.05
CA PRO A 23 4.16 -12.35 -5.79
C PRO A 23 4.74 -12.55 -7.19
N THR A 24 4.78 -13.80 -7.66
CA THR A 24 5.42 -14.21 -8.92
C THR A 24 4.83 -13.55 -10.18
N TRP A 25 3.59 -13.08 -10.12
CA TRP A 25 2.93 -12.40 -11.26
C TRP A 25 3.35 -10.94 -11.42
N LEU A 26 3.99 -10.35 -10.40
CA LEU A 26 4.46 -8.97 -10.44
C LEU A 26 5.83 -8.92 -11.13
N LYS A 27 5.82 -8.53 -12.41
CA LYS A 27 7.06 -8.39 -13.23
C LYS A 27 7.79 -7.06 -13.04
N LEU A 28 7.43 -6.28 -12.03
CA LEU A 28 8.08 -5.00 -11.74
C LEU A 28 9.45 -5.24 -11.10
N THR A 29 10.49 -4.66 -11.68
CA THR A 29 11.82 -4.69 -11.07
C THR A 29 11.95 -3.60 -10.01
N SER A 30 12.89 -3.78 -9.08
CA SER A 30 13.14 -2.79 -8.02
C SER A 30 13.58 -1.43 -8.56
N ASP A 31 14.21 -1.39 -9.72
CA ASP A 31 14.73 -0.14 -10.30
C ASP A 31 13.64 0.66 -11.01
N ASP A 32 12.69 0.00 -11.66
CA ASP A 32 11.49 0.65 -12.21
C ASP A 32 10.67 1.36 -11.11
N VAL A 33 10.56 0.72 -9.93
CA VAL A 33 9.86 1.30 -8.77
C VAL A 33 10.55 2.56 -8.28
N LYS A 34 11.88 2.56 -8.18
CA LYS A 34 12.66 3.74 -7.76
C LYS A 34 12.47 4.89 -8.73
N GLU A 35 12.55 4.64 -10.04
CA GLU A 35 12.34 5.68 -11.04
C GLU A 35 10.96 6.34 -10.94
N GLN A 36 9.92 5.55 -10.71
CA GLN A 36 8.57 6.09 -10.52
C GLN A 36 8.46 6.92 -9.24
N ILE A 37 9.08 6.50 -8.15
CA ILE A 37 9.15 7.28 -6.91
C ILE A 37 9.82 8.64 -7.17
N TYR A 38 10.95 8.68 -7.88
CA TYR A 38 11.61 9.95 -8.20
C TYR A 38 10.76 10.84 -9.11
N LYS A 39 10.06 10.27 -10.10
CA LYS A 39 9.14 11.02 -10.97
C LYS A 39 7.97 11.62 -10.19
N LEU A 40 7.37 10.88 -9.26
CA LEU A 40 6.26 11.34 -8.43
C LEU A 40 6.70 12.33 -7.34
N ALA A 41 7.89 12.13 -6.76
CA ALA A 41 8.48 13.06 -5.80
C ALA A 41 8.77 14.42 -6.46
N LYS A 42 9.29 14.43 -7.69
CA LYS A 42 9.48 15.67 -8.47
C LYS A 42 8.17 16.40 -8.80
N LYS A 43 7.04 15.69 -8.84
CA LYS A 43 5.70 16.28 -9.00
C LYS A 43 5.14 16.86 -7.70
N GLY A 44 5.86 16.74 -6.58
CA GLY A 44 5.45 17.31 -5.28
C GLY A 44 4.41 16.47 -4.52
N LEU A 45 4.24 15.20 -4.87
CA LEU A 45 3.33 14.31 -4.15
C LEU A 45 3.90 13.92 -2.80
N THR A 46 3.03 13.86 -1.78
CA THR A 46 3.44 13.45 -0.44
C THR A 46 3.78 11.96 -0.41
N PRO A 47 4.74 11.51 0.42
CA PRO A 47 5.13 10.11 0.50
C PRO A 47 3.96 9.18 0.83
N SER A 48 2.95 9.65 1.58
CA SER A 48 1.73 8.89 1.87
C SER A 48 0.88 8.65 0.61
N GLN A 49 0.77 9.65 -0.28
CA GLN A 49 0.04 9.51 -1.54
C GLN A 49 0.78 8.60 -2.53
N ILE A 50 2.11 8.72 -2.57
CA ILE A 50 3.00 7.86 -3.37
C ILE A 50 2.86 6.41 -2.87
N GLY A 51 3.03 6.19 -1.57
CA GLY A 51 2.93 4.88 -0.91
C GLY A 51 1.57 4.23 -1.10
N ASN A 52 0.46 4.97 -0.98
CA ASN A 52 -0.89 4.44 -1.21
C ASN A 52 -1.06 3.84 -2.60
N ASN A 53 -0.42 4.39 -3.63
CA ASN A 53 -0.57 3.89 -5.00
C ASN A 53 0.12 2.52 -5.17
N TYR A 54 1.29 2.33 -4.57
CA TYR A 54 2.02 1.06 -4.62
C TYR A 54 1.50 0.03 -3.61
N GLU A 55 1.10 0.47 -2.40
CA GLU A 55 0.40 -0.37 -1.42
C GLU A 55 -0.92 -0.87 -1.99
N CYS A 56 -1.76 0.01 -2.57
CA CYS A 56 -3.03 -0.42 -3.16
C CYS A 56 -2.84 -1.39 -4.31
N VAL A 57 -1.86 -1.20 -5.21
CA VAL A 57 -1.63 -2.14 -6.31
C VAL A 57 -1.18 -3.53 -5.80
N LEU A 58 -0.33 -3.57 -4.77
CA LEU A 58 0.11 -4.83 -4.14
C LEU A 58 -0.97 -5.48 -3.27
N ARG A 59 -1.97 -4.71 -2.80
CA ARG A 59 -2.95 -5.14 -1.80
C ARG A 59 -4.36 -5.38 -2.37
N PHE A 60 -4.74 -4.74 -3.49
CA PHE A 60 -6.02 -4.96 -4.18
C PHE A 60 -6.07 -6.33 -4.86
N ASN A 61 -4.96 -6.80 -5.43
CA ASN A 61 -4.94 -8.04 -6.23
C ASN A 61 -5.13 -9.34 -5.42
N TYR A 62 -5.28 -9.28 -4.09
CA TYR A 62 -5.45 -10.47 -3.25
C TYR A 62 -6.82 -10.56 -2.55
N LYS A 63 -7.67 -9.52 -2.62
CA LYS A 63 -8.97 -9.53 -1.92
C LYS A 63 -10.15 -10.02 -2.74
N ASP A 64 -10.00 -10.22 -4.05
CA ASP A 64 -11.09 -10.69 -4.92
C ASP A 64 -11.10 -12.23 -5.17
N VAL A 65 -10.21 -13.01 -4.52
CA VAL A 65 -10.10 -14.48 -4.75
C VAL A 65 -10.65 -15.34 -3.61
N HIS A 66 -11.15 -14.75 -2.52
CA HIS A 66 -11.80 -15.48 -1.42
C HIS A 66 -13.12 -14.82 -0.99
N SER A 67 -14.04 -14.71 -1.94
CA SER A 67 -15.46 -14.53 -1.64
C SER A 67 -16.26 -15.51 -2.50
N SER A 68 -16.28 -16.76 -2.06
CA SER A 68 -17.37 -17.72 -2.26
C SER A 68 -17.83 -18.20 -0.90
#